data_AF-A0A726XYX2-F1
#
_entry.id   AF-A0A726XYX2-F1
#
_cell.length_a   1.000
_cell.length_b   1.000
_cell.length_c   1.000
_cell.angle_alpha   90.00
_cell.angle_beta   90.00
_cell.angle_gamma   90.00
#
_symmetry.space_group_name_H-M   'P 1'
#
loop_
_entity.id
_entity.type
_entity.pdbx_description
1 polymer ?
#
loop_
_entity_poly.entity_id
_entity_poly.type
_entity_poly.pdbx_seq_one_letter_code
_entity_poly.pdbx_strand_id
1 'polypeptide(L)'
;MYKWLLSVLLVLMSTVVHAADCFDLAGRDYKIDPDLLRAISWKESRNRVNAVGINPVTGYGSGLMQVDSQHFKELARYGIKPEQLVSDPCLNIYTGAYYLAIA
;
A
#
# COMPACT_ATOMS: atom_id res chain seq x y z
N MET A 1 -38.70 30.72 5.36
CA MET A 1 -38.79 29.57 4.42
C MET A 1 -37.50 29.41 3.59
N TYR A 2 -36.93 30.47 3.01
CA TYR A 2 -35.70 30.37 2.20
C TYR A 2 -34.44 29.87 2.93
N LYS A 3 -34.27 30.17 4.23
CA LYS A 3 -33.12 29.68 5.03
C LYS A 3 -33.10 28.15 5.15
N TRP A 4 -34.26 27.53 5.35
CA TRP A 4 -34.38 26.06 5.41
C TRP A 4 -34.16 25.41 4.04
N LEU A 5 -34.64 26.04 2.97
CA LEU A 5 -34.36 25.62 1.59
C LEU A 5 -32.87 25.67 1.26
N LEU A 6 -32.16 26.72 1.68
CA LEU A 6 -30.71 26.85 1.53
C LEU A 6 -29.94 25.77 2.31
N SER A 7 -30.38 25.43 3.53
CA SER A 7 -29.75 24.37 4.33
C SER A 7 -29.92 22.99 3.69
N VAL A 8 -31.10 22.69 3.15
CA VAL A 8 -31.37 21.41 2.45
C VAL A 8 -30.56 21.32 1.16
N LEU A 9 -30.42 22.41 0.41
CA LEU A 9 -29.61 22.46 -0.80
C LEU A 9 -28.11 22.22 -0.53
N LEU A 10 -27.59 22.72 0.59
CA LEU A 10 -26.19 22.54 0.98
C LEU A 10 -25.86 21.09 1.35
N VAL A 11 -26.79 20.39 2.00
CA VAL A 11 -26.63 18.97 2.36
C VAL A 11 -26.67 18.08 1.13
N LEU A 12 -27.52 18.40 0.14
CA LEU A 12 -27.61 17.65 -1.12
C LEU A 12 -26.36 17.79 -2.01
N MET A 13 -25.53 18.81 -1.80
CA MET A 13 -24.28 19.03 -2.53
C MET A 13 -23.06 18.34 -1.88
N SER A 14 -23.24 17.63 -0.77
CA SER A 14 -22.15 16.89 -0.13
C SER A 14 -21.91 15.56 -0.85
N THR A 15 -20.94 15.54 -1.77
CA THR A 15 -20.45 14.31 -2.40
C THR A 15 -19.42 13.64 -1.50
N VAL A 16 -19.57 12.33 -1.27
CA VAL A 16 -18.54 11.53 -0.59
C VAL A 16 -17.36 11.35 -1.54
N VAL A 17 -16.23 11.97 -1.23
CA VAL A 17 -14.96 11.72 -1.93
C VAL A 17 -14.26 10.57 -1.22
N HIS A 18 -14.15 9.41 -1.88
CA HIS A 18 -13.27 8.34 -1.42
C HIS A 18 -11.85 8.65 -1.86
N ALA A 19 -10.96 8.92 -0.90
CA ALA A 19 -9.54 9.01 -1.18
C ALA A 19 -9.02 7.60 -1.54
N ALA A 20 -8.39 7.48 -2.72
CA ALA A 20 -7.73 6.26 -3.12
C ALA A 20 -6.55 5.96 -2.17
N ASP A 21 -6.49 4.75 -1.64
CA ASP A 21 -5.38 4.33 -0.81
C ASP A 21 -4.18 3.86 -1.66
N CYS A 22 -3.08 3.53 -1.02
CA CYS A 22 -1.89 3.10 -1.76
C CYS A 22 -2.04 1.73 -2.44
N PHE A 23 -3.01 0.89 -2.02
CA PHE A 23 -3.36 -0.32 -2.75
C PHE A 23 -4.11 0.01 -4.04
N ASP A 24 -5.04 0.97 -4.01
CA ASP A 24 -5.75 1.45 -5.20
C ASP A 24 -4.79 2.05 -6.23
N LEU A 25 -3.86 2.90 -5.75
CA LEU A 25 -2.87 3.55 -6.60
C LEU A 25 -1.89 2.54 -7.21
N ALA A 26 -1.31 1.65 -6.38
CA ALA A 26 -0.39 0.61 -6.87
C ALA A 26 -1.10 -0.37 -7.82
N GLY A 27 -2.32 -0.80 -7.49
CA GLY A 27 -3.10 -1.69 -8.34
C GLY A 27 -3.40 -1.07 -9.72
N ARG A 28 -3.76 0.21 -9.75
CA ARG A 28 -3.96 0.95 -11.01
C ARG A 28 -2.69 1.02 -11.86
N ASP A 29 -1.56 1.32 -11.24
CA ASP A 29 -0.30 1.58 -11.93
C ASP A 29 0.36 0.28 -12.43
N TYR A 30 0.31 -0.80 -11.64
CA TYR A 30 0.85 -2.12 -11.99
C TYR A 30 -0.15 -3.09 -12.63
N LYS A 31 -1.41 -2.66 -12.82
CA LYS A 31 -2.50 -3.49 -13.38
C LYS A 31 -2.79 -4.75 -12.55
N ILE A 32 -2.73 -4.62 -11.23
CA ILE A 32 -3.10 -5.66 -10.26
C ILE A 32 -4.40 -5.23 -9.58
N ASP A 33 -5.30 -6.17 -9.32
CA ASP A 33 -6.50 -5.88 -8.53
C ASP A 33 -6.09 -5.36 -7.12
N PRO A 34 -6.55 -4.16 -6.70
CA PRO A 34 -6.24 -3.62 -5.38
C PRO A 34 -6.63 -4.56 -4.22
N ASP A 35 -7.73 -5.30 -4.35
CA ASP A 35 -8.18 -6.24 -3.32
C ASP A 35 -7.26 -7.47 -3.24
N LEU A 36 -6.65 -7.87 -4.36
CA LEU A 36 -5.59 -8.87 -4.35
C LEU A 36 -4.37 -8.37 -3.57
N LEU A 37 -3.92 -7.13 -3.79
CA LEU A 37 -2.81 -6.56 -3.03
C LEU A 37 -3.13 -6.47 -1.53
N ARG A 38 -4.35 -6.08 -1.17
CA ARG A 38 -4.81 -6.09 0.24
C ARG A 38 -4.82 -7.51 0.83
N ALA A 39 -5.28 -8.50 0.07
CA ALA A 39 -5.28 -9.90 0.50
C ALA A 39 -3.86 -10.44 0.73
N ILE A 40 -2.91 -10.08 -0.14
CA ILE A 40 -1.49 -10.41 0.03
C ILE A 40 -0.95 -9.74 1.29
N SER A 41 -1.10 -8.43 1.45
CA SER A 41 -0.65 -7.71 2.66
C SER A 41 -1.25 -8.31 3.94
N TRP A 42 -2.52 -8.71 3.90
CA TRP A 42 -3.17 -9.39 5.03
C TRP A 42 -2.54 -10.76 5.29
N LYS A 43 -2.26 -11.55 4.26
CA LYS A 43 -1.62 -12.86 4.38
C LYS A 43 -0.20 -12.76 4.91
N GLU A 44 0.56 -11.78 4.43
CA GLU A 44 1.98 -11.60 4.71
C GLU A 44 2.24 -11.02 6.11
N SER A 45 1.54 -9.93 6.46
CA SER A 45 1.85 -9.19 7.70
C SER A 45 0.66 -9.02 8.64
N ARG A 46 -0.56 -9.40 8.22
CA ARG A 46 -1.82 -8.97 8.83
C ARG A 46 -1.98 -7.45 8.80
N ASN A 47 -1.57 -6.82 7.70
CA ASN A 47 -1.55 -5.36 7.51
C ASN A 47 -0.74 -4.60 8.58
N ARG A 48 0.34 -5.20 9.09
CA ARG A 48 1.24 -4.55 10.06
C ARG A 48 2.40 -3.88 9.33
N VAL A 49 2.42 -2.54 9.35
CA VAL A 49 3.41 -1.73 8.62
C VAL A 49 4.85 -2.02 9.07
N ASN A 50 5.05 -2.25 10.37
CA ASN A 50 6.37 -2.49 10.96
C ASN A 50 6.71 -3.98 11.11
N ALA A 51 6.01 -4.87 10.40
CA ALA A 51 6.27 -6.30 10.48
C ALA A 51 7.65 -6.65 9.88
N VAL A 52 8.41 -7.46 10.60
CA VAL A 52 9.62 -8.10 10.09
C VAL A 52 9.42 -9.61 10.20
N GLY A 53 9.29 -10.28 9.08
CA GLY A 53 9.02 -11.73 9.02
C GLY A 53 10.31 -12.53 8.87
N ILE A 54 10.31 -13.73 9.44
CA ILE A 54 11.45 -14.64 9.41
C ILE A 54 11.39 -15.44 8.11
N ASN A 55 12.45 -15.39 7.30
CA ASN A 55 12.59 -16.29 6.16
C ASN A 55 13.24 -17.62 6.64
N PRO A 56 12.63 -18.79 6.39
CA PRO A 56 13.14 -20.07 6.86
C PRO A 56 14.47 -20.51 6.23
N VAL A 57 14.87 -19.91 5.11
CA VAL A 57 16.14 -20.23 4.45
C VAL A 57 17.19 -19.16 4.78
N THR A 58 17.03 -17.95 4.26
CA THR A 58 17.95 -16.83 4.46
C THR A 58 17.21 -15.50 4.31
N GLY A 59 17.58 -14.51 5.12
CA GLY A 59 17.02 -13.16 5.05
C GLY A 59 15.76 -12.96 5.90
N TYR A 60 14.99 -11.93 5.57
CA TYR A 60 13.74 -11.57 6.23
C TYR A 60 12.84 -10.76 5.29
N GLY A 61 11.53 -10.79 5.57
CA GLY A 61 10.55 -9.95 4.89
C GLY A 61 10.30 -8.64 5.64
N SER A 62 10.13 -7.54 4.90
CA SER A 62 9.88 -6.20 5.46
C SER A 62 8.47 -5.69 5.16
N GLY A 63 7.78 -5.24 6.20
CA GLY A 63 6.57 -4.43 6.18
C GLY A 63 5.31 -5.14 5.69
N LEU A 64 4.36 -4.37 5.15
CA LEU A 64 3.03 -4.83 4.77
C LEU A 64 3.04 -6.04 3.83
N MET A 65 3.84 -5.92 2.77
CA MET A 65 4.00 -6.88 1.68
C MET A 65 5.15 -7.87 1.90
N GLN A 66 5.82 -7.82 3.05
CA GLN A 66 6.97 -8.68 3.38
C GLN A 66 8.05 -8.72 2.27
N VAL A 67 8.44 -7.56 1.77
CA VAL A 67 9.48 -7.41 0.73
C VAL A 67 10.78 -8.06 1.21
N ASP A 68 11.31 -9.03 0.46
CA ASP A 68 12.46 -9.83 0.89
C ASP A 68 13.77 -9.01 0.87
N SER A 69 14.51 -9.13 1.97
CA SER A 69 15.86 -8.56 2.17
C SER A 69 16.88 -8.86 1.08
N GLN A 70 16.73 -9.95 0.33
CA GLN A 70 17.60 -10.31 -0.79
C GLN A 70 17.56 -9.26 -1.90
N HIS A 71 16.45 -8.52 -2.02
CA HIS A 71 16.26 -7.48 -3.02
C HIS A 71 16.86 -6.12 -2.62
N PHE A 72 17.32 -5.94 -1.38
CA PHE A 72 17.71 -4.61 -0.89
C PHE A 72 18.89 -4.00 -1.65
N LYS A 73 19.79 -4.82 -2.19
CA LYS A 73 20.89 -4.34 -3.03
C LYS A 73 20.40 -3.74 -4.35
N GLU A 74 19.34 -4.30 -4.92
CA GLU A 74 18.69 -3.76 -6.13
C GLU A 74 17.91 -2.50 -5.76
N LEU A 75 17.07 -2.57 -4.72
CA LEU A 75 16.24 -1.46 -4.26
C LEU A 75 17.04 -0.21 -3.88
N ALA A 76 18.26 -0.38 -3.35
CA ALA A 76 19.17 0.72 -3.08
C ALA A 76 19.51 1.54 -4.35
N ARG A 77 19.46 0.95 -5.54
CA ARG A 77 19.67 1.66 -6.82
C ARG A 77 18.52 2.62 -7.16
N TYR A 78 17.33 2.36 -6.63
CA TYR A 78 16.17 3.25 -6.70
C TYR A 78 16.12 4.23 -5.52
N GLY A 79 17.14 4.23 -4.65
CA GLY A 79 17.18 5.06 -3.45
C GLY A 79 16.30 4.55 -2.31
N ILE A 80 15.78 3.33 -2.40
CA ILE A 80 14.94 2.72 -1.37
C ILE A 80 15.82 2.04 -0.33
N LYS A 81 15.71 2.49 0.92
CA LYS A 81 16.41 1.91 2.07
C LYS A 81 15.52 0.94 2.84
N PRO A 82 16.08 -0.12 3.46
CA PRO A 82 15.30 -1.12 4.20
C PRO A 82 14.38 -0.54 5.28
N GLU A 83 14.82 0.51 5.97
CA GLU A 83 14.07 1.13 7.06
C GLU A 83 12.79 1.83 6.56
N GLN A 84 12.79 2.26 5.30
CA GLN A 84 11.62 2.87 4.67
C GLN A 84 10.54 1.82 4.40
N LEU A 85 10.91 0.56 4.13
CA LEU A 85 9.93 -0.51 3.88
C LEU A 85 9.13 -0.89 5.13
N VAL A 86 9.56 -0.53 6.33
CA VAL A 86 8.85 -0.79 7.59
C VAL A 86 8.24 0.46 8.23
N SER A 87 8.44 1.63 7.61
CA SER A 87 7.95 2.93 8.11
C SER A 87 7.08 3.67 7.10
N ASP A 88 7.28 3.45 5.80
CA ASP A 88 6.47 3.99 4.71
C ASP A 88 5.60 2.87 4.11
N PRO A 89 4.30 2.83 4.46
CA PRO A 89 3.39 1.79 3.97
C PRO A 89 3.18 1.87 2.46
N CYS A 90 3.16 3.07 1.89
CA CYS A 90 2.90 3.26 0.46
C CYS A 90 4.08 2.79 -0.38
N LEU A 91 5.31 3.15 0.04
CA LEU A 91 6.51 2.63 -0.59
C LEU A 91 6.58 1.11 -0.52
N ASN A 92 6.22 0.53 0.63
CA ASN A 92 6.18 -0.92 0.79
C ASN A 92 5.17 -1.60 -0.16
N ILE A 93 3.95 -1.06 -0.25
CA ILE A 93 2.90 -1.56 -1.15
C ILE A 93 3.36 -1.46 -2.62
N TYR A 94 3.89 -0.31 -3.04
CA TYR A 94 4.39 -0.12 -4.41
C TYR A 94 5.57 -1.05 -4.73
N THR A 95 6.47 -1.27 -3.78
CA THR A 95 7.61 -2.18 -3.95
C THR A 95 7.13 -3.64 -4.06
N GLY A 96 6.16 -4.05 -3.23
CA GLY A 96 5.52 -5.35 -3.36
C GLY A 96 4.85 -5.54 -4.72
N ALA A 97 4.09 -4.53 -5.18
CA ALA A 97 3.44 -4.56 -6.49
C ALA A 97 4.45 -4.61 -7.65
N TYR A 98 5.58 -3.90 -7.55
CA TYR A 98 6.68 -3.97 -8.52
C TYR A 98 7.20 -5.41 -8.69
N TYR A 99 7.49 -6.11 -7.58
CA TYR A 99 7.97 -7.49 -7.63
C TYR A 99 6.92 -8.48 -8.14
N LEU A 100 5.62 -8.20 -7.91
CA LEU A 100 4.54 -9.04 -8.42
C LEU A 100 4.30 -8.86 -9.93
N ALA A 101 4.61 -7.69 -10.49
CA ALA A 101 4.27 -7.34 -11.87
C ALA A 101 5.44 -7.37 -12.85
N ILE A 102 6.66 -7.03 -12.42
CA ILE A 102 7.78 -6.70 -13.33
C ILE A 102 9.03 -7.52 -13.08
N ALA A 103 9.42 -7.69 -11.81
CA ALA A 103 10.77 -8.14 -11.43
C ALA A 103 11.03 -9.64 -11.64
#